data_AF-A0A6B3UFR6-F1
#
_entry.id   AF-A0A6B3UFR6-F1
#
_cell.length_a   1.000
_cell.length_b   1.000
_cell.length_c   1.000
_cell.angle_alpha   90.00
_cell.angle_beta   90.00
_cell.angle_gamma   90.00
#
_symmetry.space_group_name_H-M   'P 1'
#
loop_
_entity.id
_entity.type
_entity.pdbx_description
1 polymer ?
#
loop_
_entity_poly.entity_id
_entity_poly.type
_entity_poly.pdbx_seq_one_letter_code
_entity_poly.pdbx_strand_id
1 'polypeptide(L)'
;MQETQPSLLVQYQVFAEQRRHFGRLFWLSIAFVLAMLLGVAAAFHDLPAPLPAWLVLGGGIALVQTGYIAHRLRGREDDYEGLMRTLEEKLQAAGAACLLGPVSKGGGARSMVTLSLAAAGVVAIAAGAWLLYRG
;
A
#
# COMPACT_ATOMS: atom_id res chain seq x y z
N MET A 1 25.39 -7.88 34.27
CA MET A 1 24.85 -8.02 32.90
C MET A 1 23.85 -6.90 32.68
N GLN A 2 24.28 -5.75 32.15
CA GLN A 2 23.49 -4.50 32.19
C GLN A 2 23.64 -3.66 30.90
N GLU A 3 24.05 -4.30 29.79
CA GLU A 3 24.35 -3.62 28.50
C GLU A 3 23.27 -3.83 27.40
N THR A 4 22.18 -4.54 27.67
CA THR A 4 21.21 -4.94 26.61
C THR A 4 19.99 -4.03 26.44
N GLN A 5 19.68 -3.14 27.39
CA GLN A 5 18.51 -2.25 27.28
C GLN A 5 18.65 -1.11 26.25
N PRO A 6 19.79 -0.40 26.11
CA PRO A 6 19.86 0.72 25.17
C PRO A 6 19.82 0.24 23.70
N SER A 7 20.33 -0.96 23.40
CA SER A 7 20.32 -1.50 22.03
C SER A 7 18.92 -1.92 21.58
N LEU A 8 18.09 -2.47 22.47
CA LEU A 8 16.72 -2.84 22.17
C LEU A 8 15.81 -1.62 21.92
N LEU A 9 16.03 -0.54 22.66
CA LEU A 9 15.24 0.69 22.52
C LEU A 9 15.58 1.44 21.22
N VAL A 10 16.85 1.42 20.81
CA VAL A 10 17.27 1.93 19.48
C VAL A 10 16.69 1.07 18.35
N GLN A 11 16.73 -0.26 18.47
CA GLN A 11 16.10 -1.13 17.47
C GLN A 11 14.60 -0.85 17.35
N TYR A 12 13.91 -0.67 18.47
CA TYR A 12 12.49 -0.31 18.49
C TYR A 12 12.22 1.01 17.76
N GLN A 13 13.00 2.05 18.00
CA GLN A 13 12.85 3.34 17.32
C GLN A 13 13.04 3.23 15.80
N VAL A 14 14.04 2.46 15.37
CA VAL A 14 14.30 2.21 13.94
C VAL A 14 13.10 1.52 13.28
N PHE A 15 12.48 0.52 13.94
CA PHE A 15 11.30 -0.16 13.40
C PHE A 15 10.06 0.73 13.38
N ALA A 16 9.84 1.56 14.41
CA ALA A 16 8.73 2.51 14.45
C ALA A 16 8.82 3.56 13.33
N GLU A 17 10.03 4.05 13.06
CA GLU A 17 10.28 5.00 11.97
C GLU A 17 10.08 4.35 10.59
N GLN A 18 10.52 3.11 10.42
CA GLN A 18 10.28 2.33 9.20
C GLN A 18 8.78 2.13 8.94
N ARG A 19 7.98 1.77 9.94
CA ARG A 19 6.51 1.62 9.79
C ARG A 19 5.86 2.89 9.24
N ARG A 20 6.27 4.06 9.77
CA ARG A 20 5.73 5.35 9.33
C ARG A 20 6.17 5.68 7.89
N HIS A 21 7.40 5.34 7.52
CA HIS A 21 7.91 5.52 6.18
C HIS A 21 7.14 4.65 5.16
N PHE A 22 6.93 3.37 5.47
CA PHE A 22 6.13 2.47 4.62
C PHE A 22 4.69 2.95 4.45
N GLY A 23 4.06 3.41 5.54
CA GLY A 23 2.71 3.99 5.46
C GLY A 23 2.62 5.20 4.53
N ARG A 24 3.64 6.07 4.50
CA ARG A 24 3.69 7.20 3.57
C ARG A 24 3.92 6.75 2.14
N LEU A 25 4.87 5.83 1.91
CA LEU A 25 5.16 5.28 0.58
C LEU A 25 3.92 4.62 -0.04
N PHE A 26 3.14 3.89 0.76
CA PHE A 26 1.88 3.29 0.34
C PHE A 26 0.89 4.32 -0.20
N TRP A 27 0.65 5.40 0.53
CA TRP A 27 -0.28 6.45 0.09
C TRP A 27 0.26 7.24 -1.09
N LEU A 28 1.57 7.47 -1.13
CA LEU A 28 2.22 8.24 -2.19
C LEU A 28 2.20 7.47 -3.53
N SER A 29 2.40 6.15 -3.51
CA SER A 29 2.31 5.34 -4.73
C SER A 29 0.90 5.32 -5.32
N ILE A 30 -0.13 5.19 -4.47
CA ILE A 30 -1.52 5.24 -4.88
C ILE A 30 -1.86 6.62 -5.46
N ALA A 31 -1.49 7.70 -4.74
CA ALA A 31 -1.74 9.06 -5.19
C ALA A 31 -1.06 9.35 -6.53
N PHE A 32 0.18 8.90 -6.71
CA PHE A 32 0.92 9.05 -7.96
C PHE A 32 0.21 8.40 -9.14
N VAL A 33 -0.24 7.15 -8.98
CA VAL A 33 -0.95 6.42 -10.04
C VAL A 33 -2.26 7.11 -10.39
N LEU A 34 -3.05 7.53 -9.39
CA LEU A 34 -4.30 8.24 -9.63
C LEU A 34 -4.08 9.58 -10.33
N ALA A 35 -3.07 10.35 -9.92
CA ALA A 35 -2.70 11.62 -10.56
C ALA A 35 -2.26 11.40 -12.01
N MET A 36 -1.49 10.35 -12.28
CA MET A 36 -1.06 9.99 -13.63
C MET A 36 -2.27 9.64 -14.51
N LEU A 37 -3.20 8.82 -14.00
CA LEU A 37 -4.42 8.45 -14.73
C LEU A 37 -5.31 9.65 -15.03
N LEU A 38 -5.49 10.56 -14.08
CA LEU A 38 -6.21 11.81 -14.28
C LEU A 38 -5.54 12.70 -15.32
N GLY A 39 -4.21 12.81 -15.28
CA GLY A 39 -3.43 13.58 -16.26
C GLY A 39 -3.57 13.01 -17.67
N VAL A 40 -3.47 11.69 -17.82
CA VAL A 40 -3.69 10.99 -19.09
C VAL A 40 -5.12 11.21 -19.59
N ALA A 41 -6.13 11.05 -18.72
CA ALA A 41 -7.52 11.27 -19.08
C ALA A 41 -7.77 12.71 -19.55
N ALA A 42 -7.20 13.71 -18.88
CA ALA A 42 -7.33 15.11 -19.27
C ALA A 42 -6.61 15.42 -20.60
N ALA A 43 -5.39 14.90 -20.78
CA ALA A 43 -4.59 15.14 -21.97
C ALA A 43 -5.19 14.53 -23.24
N PHE A 44 -5.98 13.47 -23.09
CA PHE A 44 -6.46 12.65 -24.22
C PHE A 44 -7.99 12.62 -24.34
N HIS A 45 -8.70 13.52 -23.67
CA HIS A 45 -10.17 13.52 -23.65
C HIS A 45 -10.82 13.72 -25.04
N ASP A 46 -10.14 14.41 -25.96
CA ASP A 46 -10.66 14.73 -27.31
C ASP A 46 -10.22 13.75 -28.41
N LEU A 47 -9.54 12.64 -28.06
CA LEU A 47 -9.03 11.73 -29.08
C LEU A 47 -10.15 10.88 -29.72
N PRO A 48 -10.14 10.73 -31.07
CA PRO A 48 -11.05 9.81 -31.74
C PRO A 48 -10.73 8.34 -31.38
N ALA A 49 -11.76 7.49 -31.37
CA ALA A 49 -11.62 6.05 -31.15
C ALA A 49 -10.65 5.42 -32.18
N PRO A 50 -9.84 4.39 -31.82
CA PRO A 50 -9.89 3.55 -30.61
C PRO A 50 -8.82 3.84 -29.53
N LEU A 51 -8.02 4.90 -29.69
CA LEU A 51 -7.03 5.34 -28.70
C LEU A 51 -7.54 5.40 -27.24
N PRO A 52 -8.75 5.92 -26.94
CA PRO A 52 -9.29 5.90 -25.57
C PRO A 52 -9.46 4.49 -24.99
N ALA A 53 -9.73 3.46 -25.82
CA ALA A 53 -9.89 2.09 -25.33
C ALA A 53 -8.57 1.47 -24.85
N TRP A 54 -7.47 1.75 -25.56
CA TRP A 54 -6.12 1.34 -25.13
C TRP A 54 -5.67 2.07 -23.86
N LEU A 55 -6.02 3.35 -23.72
CA LEU A 55 -5.71 4.13 -22.51
C LEU A 55 -6.47 3.58 -21.28
N VAL A 56 -7.75 3.21 -21.46
CA VAL A 56 -8.56 2.58 -20.40
C VAL A 56 -7.98 1.21 -20.00
N LEU A 57 -7.56 0.39 -20.97
CA LEU A 57 -6.87 -0.87 -20.71
C LEU A 57 -5.56 -0.69 -19.95
N GLY A 58 -4.70 0.21 -20.42
CA GLY A 58 -3.42 0.52 -19.79
C GLY A 58 -3.59 1.06 -18.37
N GLY A 59 -4.58 1.93 -18.17
CA GLY A 59 -4.92 2.47 -16.85
C GLY A 59 -5.44 1.39 -15.89
N GLY A 60 -6.26 0.47 -16.39
CA GLY A 60 -6.73 -0.68 -15.62
C GLY A 60 -5.59 -1.61 -15.17
N ILE A 61 -4.62 -1.89 -16.05
CA ILE A 61 -3.42 -2.67 -15.71
C ILE A 61 -2.60 -1.96 -14.62
N ALA A 62 -2.39 -0.64 -14.74
CA ALA A 62 -1.65 0.14 -13.75
C ALA A 62 -2.33 0.11 -12.37
N LEU A 63 -3.67 0.18 -12.31
CA LEU A 63 -4.43 0.06 -11.06
C LEU A 63 -4.28 -1.34 -10.43
N VAL A 64 -4.33 -2.41 -11.23
CA VAL A 64 -4.12 -3.78 -10.73
C VAL A 64 -2.69 -3.96 -10.20
N GLN A 65 -1.68 -3.48 -10.92
CA GLN A 65 -0.28 -3.54 -10.46
C GLN A 65 -0.08 -2.76 -9.15
N THR A 66 -0.69 -1.58 -9.04
CA THR A 66 -0.63 -0.77 -7.82
C THR A 66 -1.30 -1.48 -6.65
N GLY A 67 -2.47 -2.10 -6.88
CA GLY A 67 -3.13 -2.97 -5.90
C GLY A 67 -2.26 -4.16 -5.47
N TYR A 68 -1.55 -4.79 -6.39
CA TYR A 68 -0.62 -5.87 -6.08
C TYR A 68 0.58 -5.41 -5.24
N ILE A 69 1.20 -4.29 -5.61
CA ILE A 69 2.31 -3.68 -4.85
C ILE A 69 1.84 -3.32 -3.44
N ALA A 70 0.68 -2.68 -3.32
CA ALA A 70 0.03 -2.34 -2.07
C ALA A 70 -0.26 -3.58 -1.20
N HIS A 71 -0.72 -4.68 -1.80
CA HIS A 71 -0.91 -5.95 -1.10
C HIS A 71 0.40 -6.54 -0.58
N ARG A 72 1.47 -6.54 -1.40
CA ARG A 72 2.78 -7.06 -1.01
C ARG A 72 3.45 -6.22 0.09
N LEU A 73 3.34 -4.89 0.00
CA LEU A 73 3.82 -3.97 1.03
C LEU A 73 3.16 -4.25 2.38
N ARG A 74 1.87 -4.59 2.36
CA ARG A 74 1.14 -4.96 3.57
C ARG A 74 1.62 -6.27 4.17
N GLY A 75 1.85 -7.31 3.35
CA GLY A 75 2.41 -8.56 3.86
C GLY A 75 3.71 -8.33 4.63
N ARG A 76 4.57 -7.41 4.15
CA ARG A 76 5.77 -7.01 4.88
C ARG A 76 5.47 -6.22 6.16
N GLU A 77 4.48 -5.33 6.14
CA GLU A 77 4.06 -4.59 7.35
C GLU A 77 3.59 -5.55 8.46
N ASP A 78 2.85 -6.60 8.09
CA ASP A 78 2.38 -7.62 9.03
C ASP A 78 3.56 -8.42 9.62
N ASP A 79 4.57 -8.76 8.80
CA ASP A 79 5.81 -9.40 9.27
C ASP A 79 6.58 -8.52 10.28
N TYR A 80 6.68 -7.21 10.00
CA TYR A 80 7.32 -6.26 10.90
C TYR A 80 6.54 -6.07 12.20
N GLU A 81 5.21 -6.03 12.14
CA GLU A 81 4.37 -5.93 13.33
C GLU A 81 4.52 -7.18 14.22
N GLY A 82 4.67 -8.37 13.62
CA GLY A 82 5.01 -9.60 14.32
C GLY A 82 6.36 -9.52 15.04
N LEU A 83 7.40 -9.07 14.36
CA LEU A 83 8.74 -8.91 14.95
C LEU A 83 8.78 -7.89 16.09
N MET A 84 8.09 -6.76 15.92
CA MET A 84 7.95 -5.76 17.00
C MET A 84 7.28 -6.35 18.23
N ARG A 85 6.25 -7.17 18.03
CA ARG A 85 5.55 -7.86 19.13
C ARG A 85 6.48 -8.77 19.93
N THR A 86 7.28 -9.58 19.24
CA THR A 86 8.25 -10.47 19.90
C THR A 86 9.33 -9.68 20.65
N LEU A 87 9.73 -8.51 20.13
CA LEU A 87 10.67 -7.63 20.84
C LEU A 87 10.03 -7.01 22.09
N GLU A 88 8.77 -6.59 22.02
CA GLU A 88 8.04 -6.06 23.17
C GLU A 88 7.81 -7.11 24.25
N GLU A 89 7.43 -8.32 23.89
CA GLU A 89 7.31 -9.43 24.85
C GLU A 89 8.62 -9.67 25.60
N LYS A 90 9.76 -9.59 24.90
CA LYS A 90 11.10 -9.69 25.51
C LYS A 90 11.43 -8.50 26.41
N LEU A 91 11.10 -7.28 25.99
CA LEU A 91 11.30 -6.05 26.78
C LEU A 91 10.42 -6.05 28.04
N GLN A 92 9.18 -6.50 27.93
CA GLN A 92 8.24 -6.62 29.03
C GLN A 92 8.68 -7.71 30.02
N ALA A 93 9.16 -8.86 29.52
CA ALA A 93 9.78 -9.89 30.36
C ALA A 93 11.06 -9.39 31.07
N ALA A 94 11.78 -8.43 30.48
CA ALA A 94 12.93 -7.77 31.08
C ALA A 94 12.55 -6.59 32.03
N GLY A 95 11.26 -6.36 32.29
CA GLY A 95 10.77 -5.37 33.24
C GLY A 95 10.65 -3.94 32.69
N ALA A 96 10.77 -3.73 31.38
CA ALA A 96 10.53 -2.43 30.76
C ALA A 96 9.03 -2.13 30.63
N ALA A 97 8.66 -0.85 30.77
CA ALA A 97 7.28 -0.40 30.57
C ALA A 97 6.82 -0.64 29.12
N CYS A 98 5.55 -1.02 28.95
CA CYS A 98 4.95 -1.27 27.63
C CYS A 98 4.94 0.03 26.82
N LEU A 99 5.62 0.05 25.66
CA LEU A 99 5.82 1.26 24.85
C LEU A 99 4.78 1.42 23.73
N LEU A 100 4.09 0.34 23.28
CA LEU A 100 3.03 0.46 22.28
C LEU A 100 1.71 0.97 22.88
N GLY A 101 1.19 2.05 22.29
CA GLY A 101 -0.26 2.34 22.28
C GLY A 101 -1.03 1.26 21.52
N PRO A 102 -2.38 1.22 21.63
CA PRO A 102 -3.21 0.10 21.19
C PRO A 102 -2.86 -0.33 19.76
N VAL A 103 -2.54 -1.62 19.62
CA VAL A 103 -2.29 -2.29 18.34
C VAL A 103 -3.38 -1.85 17.37
N SER A 104 -2.97 -1.24 16.26
CA SER A 104 -3.91 -0.97 15.18
C SER A 104 -4.39 -2.33 14.69
N LYS A 105 -5.58 -2.77 15.11
CA LYS A 105 -6.36 -3.83 14.45
C LYS A 105 -6.79 -3.39 13.03
N GLY A 106 -6.04 -2.49 12.40
CA GLY A 106 -6.38 -1.66 11.26
C GLY A 106 -6.29 -2.41 9.95
N GLY A 107 -6.92 -3.58 9.88
CA GLY A 107 -7.27 -4.21 8.63
C GLY A 107 -8.36 -3.47 7.83
N GLY A 108 -8.88 -2.33 8.32
CA GLY A 108 -9.99 -1.63 7.69
C GLY A 108 -9.59 -0.83 6.45
N ALA A 109 -8.91 0.30 6.63
CA ALA A 109 -8.81 1.30 5.57
C ALA A 109 -7.86 0.91 4.43
N ARG A 110 -6.61 0.53 4.74
CA ARG A 110 -5.62 0.20 3.70
C ARG A 110 -6.03 -1.05 2.91
N SER A 111 -6.65 -2.02 3.57
CA SER A 111 -7.12 -3.24 2.94
C SER A 111 -8.27 -3.00 1.97
N MET A 112 -9.26 -2.20 2.41
CA MET A 112 -10.35 -1.77 1.55
C MET A 112 -9.83 -0.99 0.35
N VAL A 113 -8.91 -0.05 0.55
CA VAL A 113 -8.32 0.73 -0.55
C VAL A 113 -7.62 -0.16 -1.58
N THR A 114 -6.81 -1.12 -1.14
CA THR A 114 -6.12 -2.07 -2.05
C THR A 114 -7.12 -2.91 -2.85
N LEU A 115 -8.17 -3.43 -2.19
CA LEU A 115 -9.21 -4.21 -2.84
C LEU A 115 -10.01 -3.36 -3.85
N SER A 116 -10.38 -2.14 -3.47
CA SER A 116 -11.08 -1.20 -4.35
C SER A 116 -10.25 -0.82 -5.57
N LEU A 117 -8.94 -0.59 -5.41
CA LEU A 117 -8.02 -0.32 -6.52
C LEU A 117 -7.94 -1.50 -7.50
N ALA A 118 -7.76 -2.72 -6.97
CA ALA A 118 -7.70 -3.91 -7.80
C ALA A 118 -9.02 -4.15 -8.55
N ALA A 119 -10.16 -4.02 -7.86
CA ALA A 119 -11.49 -4.16 -8.47
C ALA A 119 -11.73 -3.11 -9.56
N ALA A 120 -11.40 -1.84 -9.28
CA ALA A 120 -11.50 -0.75 -10.26
C ALA A 120 -10.61 -1.01 -11.48
N GLY A 121 -9.39 -1.53 -11.28
CA GLY A 121 -8.50 -1.92 -12.36
C GLY A 121 -9.07 -3.03 -13.25
N VAL A 122 -9.65 -4.07 -12.66
CA VAL A 122 -10.30 -5.16 -13.42
C VAL A 122 -11.49 -4.64 -14.23
N VAL A 123 -12.32 -3.78 -13.64
CA VAL A 123 -13.46 -3.16 -14.34
C VAL A 123 -12.98 -2.30 -15.51
N ALA A 124 -11.92 -1.50 -15.32
CA ALA A 124 -11.33 -0.71 -16.39
C ALA A 124 -10.77 -1.58 -17.51
N ILE A 125 -10.07 -2.68 -17.20
CA ILE A 125 -9.58 -3.64 -18.20
C ILE A 125 -10.76 -4.22 -19.02
N ALA A 126 -11.82 -4.67 -18.35
CA ALA A 126 -12.99 -5.23 -19.01
C ALA A 126 -13.69 -4.19 -19.90
N ALA A 127 -13.84 -2.95 -19.43
CA ALA A 127 -14.43 -1.86 -20.19
C ALA A 127 -13.60 -1.51 -21.44
N GLY A 128 -12.28 -1.38 -21.30
CA GLY A 128 -11.40 -1.08 -22.42
C GLY A 128 -11.35 -2.22 -23.45
N ALA A 129 -11.35 -3.48 -23.00
CA ALA A 129 -11.45 -4.64 -23.90
C ALA A 129 -12.79 -4.66 -24.67
N TRP A 130 -13.90 -4.35 -23.99
CA TRP A 130 -15.21 -4.26 -24.62
C TRP A 130 -15.28 -3.12 -25.66
N LEU A 131 -14.68 -1.96 -25.36
CA LEU A 131 -14.59 -0.85 -26.30
C LEU A 131 -13.76 -1.20 -27.54
N LEU A 132 -12.66 -1.95 -27.37
CA LEU A 132 -11.86 -2.44 -28.51
C LEU A 132 -12.61 -3.48 -29.36
N TYR A 133 -13.48 -4.29 -28.74
CA TYR A 133 -14.25 -5.30 -29.48
C TYR A 133 -15.40 -4.69 -30.30
N ARG A 134 -15.89 -3.52 -29.89
CA ARG A 134 -17.05 -2.85 -30.49
C ARG A 134 -16.69 -1.80 -31.54
N GLY A 135 -15.50 -1.20 -31.45
CA GLY A 135 -14.99 -0.19 -32.39
C GLY A 135 -14.26 -0.82 -33.57
#